data_AF-A8UCZ8-F1
#
_entry.id   AF-A8UCZ8-F1
#
_cell.length_a   1.000
_cell.length_b   1.000
_cell.length_c   1.000
_cell.angle_alpha   90.00
_cell.angle_beta   90.00
_cell.angle_gamma   90.00
#
_symmetry.space_group_name_H-M   'P 1'
#
loop_
_entity.id
_entity.type
_entity.pdbx_description
1 polymer ?
#
loop_
_entity_poly.entity_id
_entity_poly.type
_entity_poly.pdbx_seq_one_letter_code
_entity_poly.pdbx_strand_id
1 'polypeptide(L)'
;MPQVHIDYYSDMYMGANYWRFLTKEFPMKMKNLFNISHNSEETFVAGLSMAGYGAIKWGLTYAAEIAGVAALSAAVDPYRLWQDEPIRQRHAF
;
A
#
# COMPACT_ATOMS: atom_id res chain seq x y z
N MET A 1 -0.65 -2.73 -7.65
CA MET A 1 -1.33 -3.00 -6.36
C MET A 1 -2.84 -3.00 -6.57
N PRO A 2 -3.59 -3.95 -5.97
CA PRO A 2 -5.06 -3.91 -5.97
C PRO A 2 -5.63 -2.61 -5.39
N GLN A 3 -6.82 -2.20 -5.85
CA GLN A 3 -7.52 -1.00 -5.38
C GLN A 3 -8.02 -1.18 -3.94
N VAL A 4 -7.83 -0.15 -3.11
CA VAL A 4 -8.20 -0.14 -1.67
C VAL A 4 -8.95 1.13 -1.26
N HIS A 5 -9.76 1.67 -2.16
CA HIS A 5 -10.53 2.92 -1.98
C HIS A 5 -9.71 4.04 -1.33
N ILE A 6 -10.14 4.59 -0.18
CA ILE A 6 -9.47 5.68 0.55
C ILE A 6 -8.95 5.22 1.92
N ASP A 7 -8.71 3.92 2.08
CA ASP A 7 -8.44 3.30 3.38
C ASP A 7 -6.95 3.30 3.77
N TYR A 8 -6.10 3.97 2.99
CA TYR A 8 -4.66 4.10 3.23
C TYR A 8 -4.01 2.76 3.62
N TYR A 9 -4.34 1.70 2.90
CA TYR A 9 -3.76 0.36 3.08
C TYR A 9 -3.94 -0.18 4.50
N SER A 10 -5.08 0.09 5.13
CA SER A 10 -5.39 -0.34 6.51
C SER A 10 -6.66 -1.17 6.55
N ASP A 11 -6.77 -2.04 7.56
CA ASP A 11 -8.01 -2.78 7.81
C ASP A 11 -9.03 -1.83 8.46
N MET A 12 -10.26 -1.85 7.97
CA MET A 12 -11.33 -1.03 8.52
C MET A 12 -11.92 -1.69 9.76
N TYR A 13 -12.25 -0.91 10.79
CA TYR A 13 -13.00 -1.41 11.94
C TYR A 13 -14.41 -1.89 11.53
N MET A 14 -15.07 -1.12 10.66
CA MET A 14 -16.31 -1.50 9.99
C MET A 14 -16.09 -1.37 8.49
N GLY A 15 -15.97 -2.49 7.79
CA GLY A 15 -15.71 -2.51 6.36
C GLY A 15 -14.78 -3.65 5.96
N ALA A 16 -14.04 -3.45 4.88
CA ALA A 16 -13.15 -4.48 4.35
C ALA A 16 -11.77 -4.48 5.06
N ASN A 17 -11.18 -5.67 5.13
CA ASN A 17 -9.83 -5.88 5.66
C ASN A 17 -8.81 -5.73 4.53
N TYR A 18 -8.64 -4.52 4.00
CA TYR A 18 -7.78 -4.27 2.86
C TYR A 18 -6.32 -4.64 3.10
N TRP A 19 -5.81 -4.40 4.31
CA TRP A 19 -4.42 -4.71 4.64
C TRP A 19 -4.18 -6.21 4.69
N ARG A 20 -5.07 -6.95 5.35
CA ARG A 20 -5.02 -8.41 5.37
C ARG A 20 -5.16 -9.01 3.97
N PHE A 21 -6.14 -8.52 3.20
CA PHE A 21 -6.37 -8.97 1.84
C PHE A 21 -5.10 -8.79 1.00
N LEU A 22 -4.52 -7.59 1.03
CA LEU A 22 -3.33 -7.28 0.25
C LEU A 22 -2.12 -8.09 0.68
N THR A 23 -1.87 -8.23 1.98
CA THR A 23 -0.59 -8.75 2.46
C THR A 23 -0.55 -10.25 2.67
N LYS A 24 -1.72 -10.89 2.83
CA LYS A 24 -1.79 -12.34 3.12
C LYS A 24 -2.65 -13.10 2.13
N GLU A 25 -3.87 -12.65 1.88
CA GLU A 25 -4.84 -13.45 1.10
C GLU A 25 -4.55 -13.41 -0.40
N PHE A 26 -4.38 -12.21 -0.95
CA PHE A 26 -4.10 -12.01 -2.37
C PHE A 26 -2.77 -12.65 -2.80
N PRO A 27 -1.62 -12.44 -2.11
CA PRO A 27 -0.35 -13.02 -2.54
C PRO A 27 -0.38 -14.54 -2.49
N MET A 28 -0.95 -15.13 -1.44
CA MET A 28 -1.09 -16.58 -1.34
C MET A 28 -1.93 -17.15 -2.48
N LYS A 29 -3.05 -16.50 -2.80
CA LYS A 29 -3.92 -16.91 -3.92
C LYS A 29 -3.22 -16.79 -5.27
N MET A 30 -2.50 -15.69 -5.52
CA MET A 30 -1.76 -15.49 -6.77
C MET A 30 -0.61 -16.48 -6.92
N LYS A 31 0.14 -16.77 -5.84
CA LYS A 31 1.22 -17.76 -5.84
C LYS A 31 0.71 -19.14 -6.25
N ASN A 32 -0.42 -19.56 -5.69
CA ASN A 32 -1.03 -20.85 -6.02
C ASN A 32 -1.63 -20.89 -7.44
N LEU A 33 -2.30 -19.81 -7.87
CA LEU A 33 -2.96 -19.78 -9.18
C LEU A 33 -1.98 -19.71 -10.36
N PHE A 34 -0.87 -19.00 -10.17
CA PHE A 34 0.08 -18.71 -11.26
C PHE A 34 1.45 -19.35 -11.05
N ASN A 35 1.59 -20.25 -10.08
CA ASN A 35 2.84 -20.92 -9.72
C ASN A 35 4.00 -19.92 -9.51
N ILE A 36 3.72 -18.81 -8.83
CA ILE A 36 4.71 -17.76 -8.53
C ILE A 36 5.57 -18.24 -7.35
N SER A 37 6.86 -17.90 -7.38
CA SER A 37 7.81 -18.27 -6.33
C SER A 37 7.35 -17.88 -4.92
N HIS A 38 7.64 -18.76 -3.97
CA HIS A 38 7.46 -18.51 -2.54
C HIS A 38 8.67 -17.83 -1.90
N ASN A 39 9.80 -17.73 -2.61
CA ASN A 39 11.01 -17.09 -2.11
C ASN A 39 10.80 -15.58 -1.96
N SER A 40 11.15 -15.05 -0.80
CA SER A 40 11.06 -13.61 -0.53
C SER A 40 12.03 -12.80 -1.38
N GLU A 41 13.21 -13.35 -1.71
CA GLU A 41 14.22 -12.75 -2.59
C GLU A 41 13.73 -12.49 -4.03
N GLU A 42 12.63 -13.12 -4.43
CA GLU A 42 12.00 -12.97 -5.74
C GLU A 42 10.67 -12.19 -5.67
N THR A 43 10.31 -11.69 -4.48
CA THR A 43 9.04 -10.99 -4.24
C THR A 43 9.28 -9.50 -4.11
N PHE A 44 8.68 -8.69 -5.00
CA PHE A 44 8.78 -7.23 -4.97
C PHE A 44 7.41 -6.59 -4.84
N VAL A 45 7.34 -5.45 -4.14
CA VAL A 45 6.09 -4.67 -3.99
C VAL A 45 6.28 -3.28 -4.59
N ALA A 46 5.35 -2.88 -5.45
CA ALA A 46 5.41 -1.58 -6.11
C ALA A 46 4.05 -0.86 -6.10
N GLY A 47 4.10 0.46 -5.94
CA GLY A 47 2.90 1.30 -5.92
C GLY A 47 3.13 2.76 -6.31
N LEU A 48 2.11 3.35 -6.93
CA LEU A 48 2.04 4.75 -7.36
C LEU A 48 1.12 5.58 -6.44
N SER A 49 1.50 6.81 -6.11
CA SER A 49 0.70 7.74 -5.31
C SER A 49 0.35 7.15 -3.94
N MET A 50 -0.94 7.01 -3.61
CA MET A 50 -1.37 6.33 -2.38
C MET A 50 -0.81 4.91 -2.29
N ALA A 51 -0.69 4.18 -3.40
CA ALA A 51 -0.08 2.85 -3.42
C ALA A 51 1.42 2.88 -3.10
N GLY A 52 2.12 3.98 -3.34
CA GLY A 52 3.51 4.12 -2.90
C GLY A 52 3.63 4.05 -1.38
N TYR A 53 2.69 4.66 -0.65
CA TYR A 53 2.61 4.53 0.81
C TYR A 53 2.35 3.08 1.22
N GLY A 54 1.41 2.39 0.58
CA GLY A 54 1.12 0.98 0.87
C GLY A 54 2.31 0.05 0.60
N ALA A 55 3.07 0.30 -0.46
CA ALA A 55 4.26 -0.47 -0.79
C ALA A 55 5.36 -0.30 0.27
N ILE A 56 5.60 0.94 0.72
CA ILE A 56 6.53 1.24 1.82
C ILE A 56 6.04 0.60 3.12
N LYS A 57 4.75 0.78 3.48
CA LYS A 57 4.13 0.16 4.66
C LYS A 57 4.37 -1.34 4.66
N TRP A 58 4.22 -2.01 3.52
CA TRP A 58 4.44 -3.45 3.39
C TRP A 58 5.88 -3.82 3.64
N GLY A 59 6.83 -3.16 2.97
CA GLY A 59 8.25 -3.46 3.18
C GLY A 59 8.74 -3.22 4.59
N LEU A 60 8.19 -2.24 5.30
CA LEU A 60 8.55 -1.99 6.69
C LEU A 60 7.85 -2.95 7.66
N THR A 61 6.64 -3.42 7.34
CA THR A 61 5.88 -4.33 8.22
C THR A 61 6.33 -5.78 8.07
N TYR A 62 6.64 -6.21 6.84
CA TYR A 62 6.96 -7.59 6.49
C TYR A 62 8.28 -7.67 5.70
N ALA A 63 9.33 -7.03 6.22
CA ALA A 63 10.63 -6.93 5.55
C ALA A 63 11.23 -8.28 5.14
N ALA A 64 10.98 -9.34 5.92
CA ALA A 64 11.48 -10.69 5.62
C ALA A 64 10.75 -11.37 4.44
N GLU A 65 9.58 -10.88 4.04
CA GLU A 65 8.72 -11.49 3.02
C GLU A 65 8.95 -10.92 1.62
N ILE A 66 9.73 -9.82 1.49
CA ILE A 66 9.93 -9.12 0.22
C ILE A 66 11.39 -8.71 0.02
N ALA A 67 11.86 -8.80 -1.22
CA ALA A 67 13.21 -8.43 -1.64
C ALA A 67 13.40 -6.91 -1.79
N GLY A 68 12.32 -6.18 -2.08
CA GLY A 68 12.42 -4.76 -2.32
C GLY A 68 11.08 -4.07 -2.59
N VAL A 69 11.13 -2.74 -2.49
CA VAL A 69 9.99 -1.84 -2.68
C VAL A 69 10.30 -0.80 -3.73
N ALA A 70 9.34 -0.56 -4.64
CA ALA A 70 9.35 0.60 -5.53
C ALA A 70 8.15 1.51 -5.23
N ALA A 71 8.43 2.72 -4.73
CA ALA A 71 7.40 3.69 -4.35
C ALA A 71 7.47 4.92 -5.26
N LEU A 72 6.46 5.08 -6.13
CA LEU A 72 6.42 6.13 -7.15
C LEU A 72 5.48 7.25 -6.70
N SER A 73 5.99 8.48 -6.58
CA SER A 73 5.22 9.66 -6.13
C SER A 73 4.40 9.39 -4.86
N ALA A 74 5.01 8.71 -3.89
CA ALA A 74 4.31 8.10 -2.78
C ALA A 74 3.64 9.13 -1.85
N ALA A 75 2.37 8.89 -1.50
CA ALA A 75 1.59 9.72 -0.57
C ALA A 75 1.96 9.43 0.90
N VAL A 76 3.23 9.66 1.27
CA VAL A 76 3.78 9.25 2.58
C VAL A 76 3.45 10.19 3.74
N ASP A 77 2.99 11.41 3.43
CA ASP A 77 2.61 12.42 4.42
C ASP A 77 1.16 12.85 4.17
N PRO A 78 0.17 12.09 4.69
CA PRO A 78 -1.24 12.41 4.49
C PRO A 78 -1.63 13.74 5.14
N TYR A 79 -0.92 14.18 6.20
CA TYR A 79 -1.20 15.45 6.85
C TYR A 79 -0.81 16.63 5.95
N ARG A 80 0.39 16.61 5.38
CA ARG A 80 0.83 17.61 4.41
C ARG A 80 -0.05 17.62 3.17
N LEU A 81 -0.39 16.44 2.62
CA LEU A 81 -1.31 16.34 1.49
C LEU A 81 -2.69 16.95 1.80
N TRP A 82 -3.17 16.78 3.02
CA TRP A 82 -4.42 17.38 3.49
C TRP A 82 -4.34 18.91 3.63
N GLN A 83 -3.18 19.46 3.99
CA GLN A 83 -2.94 20.92 4.05
C GLN A 83 -2.80 21.55 2.67
N ASP A 84 -2.14 20.85 1.75
CA ASP A 84 -1.83 21.34 0.40
C ASP A 84 -3.07 21.35 -0.52
N GLU A 85 -4.22 20.85 -0.05
CA GLU A 85 -5.51 20.90 -0.73
C GLU A 85 -5.92 22.36 -1.06
N PRO A 86 -6.04 22.73 -2.35
CA PRO A 86 -6.26 24.12 -2.78
C PRO A 86 -7.52 24.77 -2.20
N ILE A 87 -8.54 23.97 -1.89
CA ILE A 87 -9.79 24.45 -1.28
C ILE A 87 -9.52 24.99 0.14
N ARG A 88 -8.57 24.41 0.87
CA ARG A 88 -8.26 24.80 2.25
C ARG A 88 -7.28 25.96 2.34
N GLN A 89 -6.40 26.12 1.35
CA GLN A 89 -5.52 27.28 1.28
C GLN A 89 -6.27 28.60 1.04
N ARG A 90 -7.50 28.56 0.48
CA ARG A 90 -8.34 29.75 0.26
C ARG A 90 -8.98 30.33 1.52
N HIS A 91 -9.03 29.58 2.62
CA HIS A 91 -9.63 30.01 3.88
C HIS A 91 -8.58 30.41 4.95
N ALA A 92 -7.30 30.49 4.55
CA ALA A 92 -6.19 30.81 5.44
C ALA A 92 -5.86 32.32 5.55
N PHE A 93 -6.72 33.21 5.05
CA PHE A 93 -6.56 34.67 5.14
C PHE A 93 -7.88 35.34 5.52
#